data_AF-A0A2V5QPU8-F1
#
_entry.id   AF-A0A2V5QPU8-F1
#
_cell.length_a   1.000
_cell.length_b   1.000
_cell.length_c   1.000
_cell.angle_alpha   90.00
_cell.angle_beta   90.00
_cell.angle_gamma   90.00
#
_symmetry.space_group_name_H-M   'P 1'
#
loop_
_entity.id
_entity.type
_entity.pdbx_description
1 polymer ?
#
loop_
_entity_poly.entity_id
_entity_poly.type
_entity_poly.pdbx_seq_one_letter_code
_entity_poly.pdbx_strand_id
1 'polypeptide(L)'
;MITRVSEKGDGKEFVSHAPGFWPNTAPEIWNDWKWQLKNRVTSLAQLEQHLDLSDEERSGVLLSGDKLALAVTPHFFNLIPRDKNLDDPIRRQVIPRVEETWSSPYDMADPCGEDSHMPVPGLVHRYPDRVLFLVTDRCASYCRYCTRSRVVSGVGEQELHTNFEEAFRYLESHTEVRDVLLSGGDAL
;
A
#
# COMPACT_ATOMS: atom_id res chain seq x y z
N MET A 1 20.64 -16.45 -5.70
CA MET A 1 20.87 -17.28 -6.90
C MET A 1 19.67 -17.06 -7.80
N ILE A 2 19.83 -16.37 -8.93
CA ILE A 2 18.71 -15.98 -9.81
C ILE A 2 18.32 -17.21 -10.63
N THR A 3 17.11 -17.71 -10.45
CA THR A 3 16.59 -18.85 -11.23
C THR A 3 16.14 -18.32 -12.59
N ARG A 4 16.87 -18.64 -13.66
CA ARG A 4 16.51 -18.26 -15.04
C ARG A 4 15.55 -19.30 -15.62
N VAL A 5 14.36 -18.87 -16.01
CA VAL A 5 13.46 -19.65 -16.88
C VAL A 5 13.64 -19.11 -18.28
N SER A 6 14.35 -19.87 -19.13
CA SER A 6 14.63 -19.49 -20.51
C SER A 6 13.47 -19.89 -21.42
N GLU A 7 12.56 -18.96 -21.70
CA GLU A 7 11.68 -19.05 -22.89
C GLU A 7 12.19 -18.07 -23.95
N LYS A 8 12.60 -18.62 -25.10
CA LYS A 8 13.05 -17.85 -26.27
C LYS A 8 11.84 -17.18 -26.92
N GLY A 9 11.77 -15.86 -26.83
CA GLY A 9 10.93 -14.99 -27.65
C GLY A 9 11.49 -13.57 -27.58
N ASP A 10 11.30 -12.76 -28.63
CA ASP A 10 11.83 -11.38 -28.78
C ASP A 10 11.26 -10.36 -27.76
N GLY A 11 10.82 -10.82 -26.59
CA GLY A 11 10.47 -10.00 -25.43
C GLY A 11 11.65 -9.91 -24.46
N LYS A 12 11.66 -8.88 -23.61
CA LYS A 12 12.63 -8.80 -22.49
C LYS A 12 12.54 -10.10 -21.67
N GLU A 13 13.68 -10.77 -21.48
CA GLU A 13 13.76 -11.99 -20.67
C GLU A 13 13.17 -11.71 -19.27
N PHE A 14 12.16 -12.50 -18.86
CA PHE A 14 11.58 -12.35 -17.53
C PHE A 14 12.57 -12.84 -16.48
N VAL A 15 13.03 -11.92 -15.64
CA VAL A 15 13.91 -12.26 -14.52
C VAL A 15 13.08 -12.28 -13.23
N SER A 16 12.87 -13.49 -12.71
CA SER A 16 12.23 -13.65 -11.40
C SER A 16 13.15 -13.11 -10.30
N HIS A 17 12.60 -12.24 -9.46
CA HIS A 17 13.28 -11.75 -8.25
C HIS A 17 13.05 -12.68 -7.05
N ALA A 18 12.29 -13.77 -7.23
CA ALA A 18 12.01 -14.74 -6.19
C ALA A 18 13.16 -15.75 -5.99
N PRO A 19 13.40 -16.20 -4.74
CA PRO A 19 12.85 -15.68 -3.50
C PRO A 19 13.70 -14.54 -2.91
N GLY A 20 14.72 -14.08 -3.65
CA GLY A 20 15.48 -12.85 -3.37
C GLY A 20 16.10 -12.81 -1.97
N PHE A 21 15.67 -11.89 -1.12
CA PHE A 21 16.13 -11.76 0.27
C PHE A 21 15.70 -12.92 1.18
N TRP A 22 14.82 -13.82 0.71
CA TRP A 22 14.35 -15.02 1.41
C TRP A 22 14.84 -16.33 0.77
N PRO A 23 16.17 -16.59 0.69
CA PRO A 23 16.73 -17.71 -0.09
C PRO A 23 16.25 -19.11 0.34
N ASN A 24 15.75 -19.25 1.57
CA ASN A 24 15.34 -20.52 2.16
C ASN A 24 13.82 -20.79 2.03
N THR A 25 13.06 -19.91 1.39
CA THR A 25 11.61 -20.09 1.21
C THR A 25 11.32 -20.99 0.01
N ALA A 26 10.61 -22.09 0.25
CA ALA A 26 10.18 -23.00 -0.81
C ALA A 26 9.21 -22.31 -1.79
N PRO A 27 9.21 -22.64 -3.10
CA PRO A 27 8.35 -22.00 -4.09
C PRO A 27 6.85 -22.04 -3.75
N GLU A 28 6.38 -23.16 -3.20
CA GLU A 28 4.97 -23.35 -2.80
C GLU A 28 4.54 -22.33 -1.74
N ILE A 29 5.44 -22.05 -0.79
CA ILE A 29 5.22 -21.09 0.29
C ILE A 29 5.35 -19.66 -0.25
N TRP A 30 6.33 -19.42 -1.11
CA TRP A 30 6.54 -18.12 -1.74
C TRP A 30 5.33 -17.66 -2.55
N ASN A 31 4.69 -18.60 -3.26
CA ASN A 31 3.52 -18.34 -4.09
C ASN A 31 2.20 -18.23 -3.30
N ASP A 32 2.21 -18.51 -1.98
CA ASP A 32 1.06 -18.27 -1.12
C ASP A 32 0.96 -16.79 -0.72
N TRP A 33 -0.06 -16.10 -1.22
CA TRP A 33 -0.31 -14.69 -0.90
C TRP A 33 -0.54 -14.45 0.60
N LYS A 34 -1.09 -15.43 1.33
CA LYS A 34 -1.28 -15.32 2.78
C LYS A 34 0.05 -15.30 3.50
N TRP A 35 1.01 -16.10 3.02
CA TRP A 35 2.38 -16.06 3.52
C TRP A 35 3.03 -14.71 3.23
N GLN A 36 2.84 -14.15 2.03
CA GLN A 36 3.34 -12.81 1.67
C GLN A 36 2.80 -11.73 2.61
N LEU A 37 1.50 -11.76 2.94
CA LEU A 37 0.89 -10.79 3.88
C LEU A 37 1.35 -10.97 5.33
N LYS A 38 1.56 -12.22 5.77
CA LYS A 38 2.02 -12.54 7.12
C LYS A 38 3.49 -12.16 7.35
N ASN A 39 4.32 -12.21 6.31
CA ASN A 39 5.76 -11.99 6.40
C ASN A 39 6.18 -10.62 5.85
N ARG A 40 5.28 -9.63 5.89
CA ARG A 40 5.63 -8.25 5.51
C ARG A 40 6.76 -7.72 6.39
N VAL A 41 7.61 -6.90 5.78
CA VAL A 41 8.61 -6.12 6.48
C VAL A 41 7.91 -4.90 7.07
N THR A 42 7.84 -4.82 8.40
CA THR A 42 7.03 -3.82 9.13
C THR A 42 7.81 -3.06 10.21
N SER A 43 9.13 -3.25 10.28
CA SER A 43 9.96 -2.62 11.32
C SER A 43 11.32 -2.21 10.80
N LEU A 44 11.94 -1.23 11.47
CA LEU A 44 13.31 -0.80 11.16
C LEU A 44 14.30 -1.96 11.22
N ALA A 45 14.21 -2.79 12.27
CA ALA A 45 15.11 -3.93 12.43
C ALA A 45 15.01 -4.94 11.27
N GLN A 46 13.80 -5.18 10.74
CA GLN A 46 13.63 -6.05 9.56
C GLN A 46 14.15 -5.39 8.28
N LEU A 47 14.02 -4.07 8.13
CA LEU A 47 14.61 -3.36 6.98
C LEU A 47 16.13 -3.49 6.98
N GLU A 48 16.76 -3.28 8.13
CA GLU A 48 18.23 -3.33 8.31
C GLU A 48 18.81 -4.74 8.12
N GLN A 49 17.98 -5.79 8.22
CA GLN A 49 18.41 -7.15 7.88
C GLN A 49 18.63 -7.35 6.38
N HIS A 50 18.04 -6.50 5.53
CA HIS A 50 18.00 -6.70 4.09
C HIS A 50 18.58 -5.53 3.28
N LEU A 51 18.53 -4.31 3.80
CA LEU A 51 18.95 -3.10 3.10
C LEU A 51 19.90 -2.26 3.96
N ASP A 52 20.90 -1.68 3.30
CA ASP A 52 21.65 -0.57 3.86
C ASP A 52 20.79 0.71 3.77
N LEU A 53 20.38 1.24 4.92
CA LEU A 53 19.55 2.44 5.00
C LEU A 53 20.42 3.71 4.98
N SER A 54 19.84 4.79 4.46
CA SER A 54 20.31 6.17 4.70
C SER A 54 19.84 6.66 6.06
N ASP A 55 20.43 7.76 6.53
CA ASP A 55 20.00 8.40 7.78
C ASP A 55 18.56 8.92 7.64
N GLU A 56 18.20 9.43 6.47
CA GLU A 56 16.85 9.93 6.16
C GLU A 56 15.80 8.82 6.20
N GLU A 57 16.13 7.60 5.75
CA GLU A 57 15.22 6.45 5.80
C GLU A 57 15.09 5.90 7.22
N ARG A 58 16.21 5.80 7.94
CA ARG A 58 16.19 5.39 9.35
C ARG A 58 15.34 6.36 10.16
N SER A 59 15.57 7.65 10.00
CA SER A 59 14.76 8.70 10.62
C SER A 59 13.32 8.66 10.13
N GLY A 60 13.06 8.41 8.86
CA GLY A 60 11.73 8.23 8.31
C GLY A 60 10.94 7.16 9.06
N VAL A 61 11.50 5.96 9.19
CA VAL A 61 10.83 4.84 9.88
C VAL A 61 10.60 5.12 11.37
N LEU A 62 11.51 5.85 12.02
CA LEU A 62 11.40 6.19 13.45
C LEU A 62 10.47 7.36 13.73
N LEU A 63 10.42 8.35 12.84
CA LEU A 63 9.79 9.66 13.07
C LEU A 63 8.51 9.86 12.27
N SER A 64 8.23 9.06 11.23
CA SER A 64 6.95 9.13 10.49
C SER A 64 5.74 8.89 11.39
N GLY A 65 5.96 8.33 12.58
CA GLY A 65 4.96 8.16 13.62
C GLY A 65 3.80 7.31 13.13
N ASP A 66 2.61 7.85 13.27
CA ASP A 66 1.32 7.25 12.94
C ASP A 66 0.75 7.76 11.61
N LYS A 67 1.50 8.53 10.80
CA LYS A 67 1.01 9.04 9.50
C LYS A 67 0.64 7.95 8.51
N LEU A 68 1.46 6.89 8.44
CA LEU A 68 1.25 5.72 7.58
C LEU A 68 2.19 4.60 8.01
N ALA A 69 1.64 3.42 8.34
CA ALA A 69 2.45 2.29 8.76
C ALA A 69 3.44 1.83 7.69
N LEU A 70 4.57 1.28 8.14
CA LEU A 70 5.49 0.53 7.29
C LEU A 70 4.95 -0.90 7.12
N ALA A 71 4.69 -1.30 5.88
CA ALA A 71 4.49 -2.70 5.53
C ALA A 71 4.82 -2.92 4.06
N VAL A 72 5.72 -3.87 3.78
CA VAL A 72 6.09 -4.24 2.41
C VAL A 72 6.11 -5.76 2.30
N THR A 73 5.39 -6.34 1.32
CA THR A 73 5.41 -7.79 1.11
C THR A 73 6.80 -8.27 0.67
N PRO A 74 7.21 -9.50 1.00
CA PRO A 74 8.47 -10.06 0.51
C PRO A 74 8.62 -9.98 -1.01
N HIS A 75 7.53 -10.22 -1.75
CA HIS A 75 7.52 -10.08 -3.21
C HIS A 75 7.88 -8.67 -3.66
N PHE A 76 7.21 -7.65 -3.14
CA PHE A 76 7.47 -6.27 -3.55
C PHE A 76 8.86 -5.80 -3.08
N PHE A 77 9.26 -6.22 -1.88
CA PHE A 77 10.56 -5.92 -1.32
C PHE A 77 11.72 -6.46 -2.18
N ASN A 78 11.56 -7.64 -2.78
CA ASN A 78 12.55 -8.22 -3.67
C ASN A 78 12.76 -7.45 -4.98
N LEU A 79 11.87 -6.52 -5.34
CA LEU A 79 12.05 -5.65 -6.49
C LEU A 79 13.00 -4.49 -6.19
N ILE A 80 13.31 -4.23 -4.91
CA ILE A 80 14.30 -3.23 -4.51
C ILE A 80 15.70 -3.77 -4.83
N PRO A 81 16.53 -3.01 -5.58
CA PRO A 81 17.92 -3.36 -5.81
C PRO A 81 18.69 -3.55 -4.50
N ARG A 82 19.67 -4.46 -4.53
CA ARG A 82 20.50 -4.76 -3.35
C ARG A 82 21.57 -3.71 -3.09
N ASP A 83 21.92 -2.91 -4.09
CA ASP A 83 22.84 -1.81 -3.93
C ASP A 83 22.16 -0.65 -3.19
N LYS A 84 22.96 0.22 -2.58
CA LYS A 84 22.47 1.41 -1.87
C LYS A 84 22.09 2.52 -2.86
N ASN A 85 21.23 2.21 -3.83
CA ASN A 85 20.67 3.20 -4.73
C ASN A 85 19.43 3.84 -4.11
N LEU A 86 19.61 5.03 -3.51
CA LEU A 86 18.52 5.76 -2.86
C LEU A 86 17.52 6.37 -3.86
N ASP A 87 17.90 6.48 -5.14
CA ASP A 87 17.03 6.97 -6.21
C ASP A 87 16.20 5.88 -6.88
N ASP A 88 16.31 4.63 -6.41
CA ASP A 88 15.50 3.53 -6.95
C ASP A 88 14.00 3.83 -6.81
N PRO A 89 13.24 3.78 -7.93
CA PRO A 89 11.84 4.15 -7.91
C PRO A 89 10.98 3.21 -7.07
N ILE A 90 11.34 1.93 -6.91
CA ILE A 90 10.57 0.99 -6.09
C ILE A 90 10.82 1.28 -4.60
N ARG A 91 12.08 1.47 -4.22
CA ARG A 91 12.49 1.87 -2.88
C ARG A 91 11.75 3.11 -2.40
N ARG A 92 11.71 4.16 -3.24
CA ARG A 92 11.00 5.42 -2.93
C ARG A 92 9.49 5.26 -2.74
N GLN A 93 8.89 4.23 -3.31
CA GLN A 93 7.46 3.97 -3.17
C GLN A 93 7.10 3.31 -1.84
N VAL A 94 8.03 2.61 -1.17
CA VAL A 94 7.69 1.74 -0.02
C VAL A 94 8.54 1.94 1.22
N ILE A 95 9.73 2.53 1.12
CA ILE A 95 10.59 2.80 2.28
C ILE A 95 10.34 4.23 2.79
N PRO A 96 9.93 4.40 4.06
CA PRO A 96 9.67 5.71 4.63
C PRO A 96 10.91 6.59 4.65
N ARG A 97 10.74 7.90 4.45
CA ARG A 97 11.81 8.90 4.62
C ARG A 97 11.36 10.05 5.53
N VAL A 98 12.33 10.72 6.16
CA VAL A 98 12.06 11.78 7.15
C VAL A 98 11.25 12.95 6.56
N GLU A 99 11.34 13.19 5.26
CA GLU A 99 10.59 14.25 4.57
C GLU A 99 9.08 14.06 4.68
N GLU A 100 8.59 12.84 4.94
CA GLU A 100 7.17 12.59 5.19
C GLU A 100 6.66 13.21 6.50
N THR A 101 7.56 13.58 7.40
CA THR A 101 7.22 14.34 8.62
C THR A 101 6.99 15.81 8.34
N TRP A 102 7.48 16.31 7.19
CA TRP A 102 7.33 17.71 6.82
C TRP A 102 5.87 17.97 6.44
N SER A 103 5.39 19.15 6.79
CA SER A 103 4.05 19.61 6.43
C SER A 103 4.16 20.93 5.69
N SER A 104 3.42 21.05 4.60
CA SER A 104 3.24 22.28 3.83
C SER A 104 1.96 23.01 4.26
N PRO A 105 1.90 24.35 4.20
CA PRO A 105 0.65 25.10 4.37
C PRO A 105 -0.45 24.73 3.36
N TYR A 106 -0.08 24.07 2.27
CA TYR A 106 -0.99 23.60 1.22
C TYR A 106 -1.43 22.14 1.39
N ASP A 107 -0.88 21.42 2.38
CA ASP A 107 -1.29 20.05 2.64
C ASP A 107 -2.71 20.02 3.20
N MET A 108 -3.46 19.01 2.78
CA MET A 108 -4.82 18.75 3.25
C MET A 108 -4.88 17.31 3.74
N ALA A 109 -5.58 17.06 4.85
CA ALA A 109 -5.81 15.70 5.32
C ALA A 109 -6.60 14.89 4.28
N ASP A 110 -7.66 15.49 3.72
CA ASP A 110 -8.49 14.91 2.66
C ASP A 110 -8.43 15.80 1.39
N PRO A 111 -7.37 15.68 0.56
CA PRO A 111 -7.23 16.49 -0.65
C PRO A 111 -8.24 16.09 -1.74
N CYS A 112 -8.85 14.91 -1.63
CA CYS A 112 -9.82 14.41 -2.58
C CYS A 112 -11.27 14.78 -2.22
N GLY A 113 -11.51 15.31 -1.01
CA GLY A 113 -12.82 15.71 -0.50
C GLY A 113 -13.77 14.53 -0.28
N GLU A 114 -13.23 13.33 -0.06
CA GLU A 114 -13.98 12.09 0.13
C GLU A 114 -14.96 12.19 1.29
N ASP A 115 -14.55 12.75 2.42
CA ASP A 115 -15.34 12.79 3.65
C ASP A 115 -16.59 13.67 3.46
N SER A 116 -16.44 14.79 2.75
CA SER A 116 -17.55 15.72 2.46
C SER A 116 -18.58 15.16 1.46
N HIS A 117 -18.21 14.13 0.71
CA HIS A 117 -19.05 13.47 -0.29
C HIS A 117 -19.51 12.08 0.17
N MET A 118 -19.48 11.81 1.47
CA MET A 118 -19.83 10.52 2.06
C MET A 118 -21.26 10.53 2.63
N PRO A 119 -22.30 10.19 1.83
CA PRO A 119 -23.68 10.16 2.31
C PRO A 119 -23.91 9.17 3.46
N VAL A 120 -23.15 8.06 3.49
CA VAL A 120 -23.14 7.07 4.56
C VAL A 120 -21.71 6.57 4.79
N PRO A 121 -21.33 6.16 6.01
CA PRO A 121 -19.96 5.75 6.33
C PRO A 121 -19.40 4.68 5.38
N GLY A 122 -18.27 4.99 4.74
CA GLY A 122 -17.58 4.13 3.79
C GLY A 122 -18.07 4.20 2.35
N LEU A 123 -19.11 4.99 2.04
CA LEU A 123 -19.61 5.14 0.67
C LEU A 123 -19.51 6.61 0.22
N VAL A 124 -18.67 6.90 -0.75
CA VAL A 124 -18.45 8.24 -1.31
C VAL A 124 -19.21 8.39 -2.63
N HIS A 125 -20.14 9.34 -2.71
CA HIS A 125 -20.94 9.64 -3.89
C HIS A 125 -20.70 11.09 -4.37
N ARG A 126 -19.63 11.28 -5.15
CA ARG A 126 -19.21 12.58 -5.68
C ARG A 126 -19.75 12.88 -7.08
N TYR A 127 -19.98 11.84 -7.88
CA TYR A 127 -20.37 11.95 -9.28
C TYR A 127 -21.79 11.45 -9.50
N PRO A 128 -22.52 11.92 -10.52
CA PRO A 128 -23.96 11.66 -10.63
C PRO A 128 -24.38 10.19 -10.75
N ASP A 129 -23.51 9.30 -11.25
CA ASP A 129 -23.89 7.95 -11.68
C ASP A 129 -22.98 6.84 -11.14
N ARG A 130 -22.07 7.18 -10.21
CA ARG A 130 -21.08 6.24 -9.68
C ARG A 130 -20.59 6.58 -8.28
N VAL A 131 -20.26 5.54 -7.53
CA VAL A 131 -19.81 5.63 -6.14
C VAL A 131 -18.45 4.95 -5.94
N LEU A 132 -17.73 5.39 -4.90
CA LEU A 132 -16.55 4.74 -4.36
C LEU A 132 -16.93 4.10 -3.02
N PHE A 133 -16.79 2.79 -2.91
CA PHE A 133 -17.15 2.02 -1.73
C PHE A 133 -15.86 1.52 -1.03
N LEU A 134 -15.54 2.12 0.10
CA LEU A 134 -14.36 1.79 0.91
C LEU A 134 -14.70 0.57 1.78
N VAL A 135 -14.17 -0.60 1.41
CA VAL A 135 -14.51 -1.89 2.06
C VAL A 135 -13.43 -2.40 3.01
N THR A 136 -12.25 -1.79 3.00
CA THR A 136 -11.09 -2.19 3.82
C THR A 136 -10.12 -1.03 4.01
N ASP A 137 -9.44 -0.96 5.14
CA ASP A 137 -8.35 -0.01 5.42
C ASP A 137 -6.96 -0.62 5.15
N ARG A 138 -6.89 -1.91 4.80
CA ARG A 138 -5.63 -2.65 4.66
C ARG A 138 -5.15 -2.68 3.22
N CYS A 139 -3.83 -2.59 3.05
CA CYS A 139 -3.14 -2.87 1.79
C CYS A 139 -2.11 -3.98 2.01
N ALA A 140 -1.77 -4.70 0.94
CA ALA A 140 -0.66 -5.63 0.97
C ALA A 140 0.67 -4.92 1.29
N SER A 141 0.92 -3.78 0.65
CA SER A 141 2.03 -2.88 1.00
C SER A 141 1.53 -1.44 1.05
N TYR A 142 2.12 -0.59 1.90
CA TYR A 142 1.72 0.81 2.04
C TYR A 142 2.62 1.72 1.22
N CYS A 143 2.04 2.30 0.16
CA CYS A 143 2.72 3.25 -0.71
C CYS A 143 2.97 4.57 0.03
N ARG A 144 4.21 5.10 0.00
CA ARG A 144 4.59 6.37 0.67
C ARG A 144 3.96 7.62 0.05
N TYR A 145 3.19 7.46 -1.02
CA TYR A 145 2.43 8.50 -1.71
C TYR A 145 0.91 8.24 -1.66
N CYS A 146 0.44 7.47 -0.67
CA CYS A 146 -0.97 7.13 -0.52
C CYS A 146 -1.82 8.38 -0.24
N THR A 147 -2.76 8.70 -1.14
CA THR A 147 -3.72 9.81 -0.97
C THR A 147 -4.71 9.60 0.18
N ARG A 148 -4.76 8.38 0.73
CA ARG A 148 -5.65 7.98 1.83
C ARG A 148 -4.90 7.63 3.11
N SER A 149 -3.63 8.07 3.25
CA SER A 149 -2.82 7.77 4.44
C SER A 149 -3.52 8.10 5.76
N ARG A 150 -4.44 9.08 5.76
CA ARG A 150 -5.26 9.47 6.91
C ARG A 150 -6.17 8.36 7.48
N VAL A 151 -6.69 7.46 6.63
CA VAL A 151 -7.73 6.46 6.99
C VAL A 151 -7.30 5.01 6.74
N VAL A 152 -6.18 4.78 6.04
CA VAL A 152 -5.68 3.42 5.77
C VAL A 152 -4.62 3.03 6.78
N SER A 153 -4.26 1.76 6.76
CA SER A 153 -3.18 1.15 7.53
C SER A 153 -3.42 0.92 9.02
N GLY A 154 -4.55 1.38 9.55
CA GLY A 154 -4.93 1.21 10.95
C GLY A 154 -4.02 1.96 11.92
N VAL A 155 -3.29 2.96 11.43
CA VAL A 155 -2.56 3.95 12.23
C VAL A 155 -3.06 5.34 11.87
N GLY A 156 -2.83 6.30 12.76
CA GLY A 156 -3.29 7.67 12.62
C GLY A 156 -4.56 7.94 13.42
N GLU A 157 -5.07 9.16 13.30
CA GLU A 157 -6.20 9.63 14.11
C GLU A 157 -7.57 9.20 13.57
N GLN A 158 -7.68 8.93 12.25
CA GLN A 158 -8.95 8.56 11.63
C GLN A 158 -8.99 7.07 11.32
N GLU A 159 -10.07 6.43 11.76
CA GLU A 159 -10.36 5.03 11.44
C GLU A 159 -11.37 4.98 10.29
N LEU A 160 -11.11 4.14 9.29
CA LEU A 160 -12.11 3.85 8.27
C LEU A 160 -13.27 3.07 8.91
N HIS A 161 -14.42 3.72 9.00
CA HIS A 161 -15.66 3.06 9.40
C HIS A 161 -16.58 2.87 8.18
N THR A 162 -16.93 1.61 7.90
CA THR A 162 -17.83 1.23 6.82
C THR A 162 -19.09 0.59 7.38
N ASN A 163 -20.25 1.19 7.08
CA ASN A 163 -21.54 0.62 7.43
C ASN A 163 -22.18 -0.02 6.18
N PHE A 164 -21.94 -1.32 6.01
CA PHE A 164 -22.40 -2.07 4.83
C PHE A 164 -23.91 -2.01 4.65
N GLU A 165 -24.69 -2.12 5.72
CA GLU A 165 -26.16 -2.11 5.64
C GLU A 165 -26.71 -0.75 5.19
N GLU A 166 -26.13 0.35 5.67
CA GLU A 166 -26.50 1.69 5.20
C GLU A 166 -26.06 1.91 3.75
N ALA A 167 -24.86 1.45 3.38
CA ALA A 167 -24.38 1.52 2.00
C ALA A 167 -25.28 0.74 1.04
N PHE A 168 -25.70 -0.47 1.38
CA PHE A 168 -26.62 -1.25 0.56
C PHE A 168 -27.99 -0.58 0.43
N ARG A 169 -28.58 -0.09 1.53
CA ARG A 169 -29.84 0.70 1.46
C ARG A 169 -29.70 1.95 0.60
N TYR A 170 -28.55 2.63 0.67
CA TYR A 170 -28.27 3.78 -0.17
C TYR A 170 -28.27 3.38 -1.65
N LEU A 171 -27.54 2.33 -2.01
CA LEU A 171 -27.45 1.86 -3.40
C LEU A 171 -28.77 1.32 -3.95
N GLU A 172 -29.60 0.67 -3.12
CA GLU A 172 -30.93 0.21 -3.51
C GLU A 172 -31.90 1.37 -3.83
N SER A 173 -31.75 2.51 -3.14
CA SER A 173 -32.62 3.68 -3.33
C SER A 173 -32.13 4.64 -4.43
N HIS A 174 -30.86 4.59 -4.80
CA HIS A 174 -30.24 5.49 -5.79
C HIS A 174 -30.03 4.77 -7.12
N THR A 175 -31.12 4.60 -7.87
CA THR A 175 -31.15 3.84 -9.14
C THR A 175 -30.34 4.47 -10.29
N GLU A 176 -29.92 5.72 -10.14
CA GLU A 176 -29.00 6.39 -11.06
C GLU A 176 -27.56 5.87 -10.97
N VAL A 177 -27.20 5.24 -9.83
CA VAL A 177 -25.88 4.65 -9.63
C VAL A 177 -25.76 3.37 -10.45
N ARG A 178 -24.92 3.40 -11.47
CA ARG A 178 -24.64 2.28 -12.39
C ARG A 178 -23.25 1.68 -12.24
N ASP A 179 -22.37 2.33 -11.50
CA ASP A 179 -20.98 1.93 -11.30
C ASP A 179 -20.60 2.06 -9.81
N VAL A 180 -20.07 0.98 -9.25
CA VAL A 180 -19.67 0.86 -7.85
C VAL A 180 -18.22 0.38 -7.80
N LEU A 181 -17.31 1.28 -7.43
CA LEU A 181 -15.89 0.96 -7.29
C LEU A 181 -15.58 0.50 -5.86
N LEU A 182 -15.31 -0.80 -5.69
CA LEU A 182 -14.82 -1.35 -4.42
C LEU A 182 -13.35 -0.96 -4.21
N SER A 183 -13.06 -0.32 -3.09
CA SER A 183 -11.74 0.26 -2.79
C SER A 183 -11.55 0.41 -1.28
N GLY A 184 -10.83 1.45 -0.84
CA GLY A 184 -10.35 1.62 0.53
C GLY A 184 -8.82 1.70 0.51
N GLY A 185 -8.19 0.75 1.17
CA GLY A 185 -6.81 0.34 0.90
C GLY A 185 -6.73 -0.48 -0.39
N ASP A 186 -6.63 -1.79 -0.25
CA ASP A 186 -6.63 -2.77 -1.35
C ASP A 186 -7.75 -3.79 -1.11
N ALA A 187 -8.72 -3.86 -2.02
CA ALA A 187 -9.95 -4.63 -1.84
C ALA A 187 -9.79 -6.14 -2.06
N LEU A 188 -8.59 -6.62 -2.39
CA LEU A 188 -8.28 -8.02 -2.73
C LEU A 188 -7.48 -8.77 -1.65
#